data_AF-A0A9N9G6U0-F1
#
_entry.id   AF-A0A9N9G6U0-F1
#
_cell.length_a   1.000
_cell.length_b   1.000
_cell.length_c   1.000
_cell.angle_alpha   90.00
_cell.angle_beta   90.00
_cell.angle_gamma   90.00
#
_symmetry.space_group_name_H-M   'P 1'
#
loop_
_entity.id
_entity.type
_entity.pdbx_description
1 polymer ?
#
loop_
_entity_poly.entity_id
_entity_poly.type
_entity_poly.pdbx_seq_one_letter_code
_entity_poly.pdbx_strand_id
1 'polypeptide(L)'
;MGGCCSSQTILDDTVGREGTADNLVPRGGNKPFTKKGVKWTSNIPINQRRLKMQRDAFWDTAPSYEGRLEIWQALRCACESEDLILAQAIIDSANITIPTGNLTNGCYDELGNRYVIPVYCIVEPVNLIKESDSEGGTSSHQADDNMDSKLLSESAASVTTTDDNTFYDHNLTVRLSNHAKDVRISVNLKQETIGTLRQKLCANEELDGQEFNARFFFLGRMLDDDTKLADVKFEEGQVLQALITEKS
;
A
#
# COMPACT_ATOMS: atom_id res chain seq x y z
N MET A 1 -10.92 40.51 42.00
CA MET A 1 -11.16 41.55 40.96
C MET A 1 -9.79 41.95 40.45
N GLY A 2 -9.29 41.45 39.33
CA GLY A 2 -9.82 41.72 37.99
C GLY A 2 -8.90 42.76 37.34
N GLY A 3 -7.71 42.33 36.90
CA GLY A 3 -6.69 43.18 36.30
C GLY A 3 -6.38 42.73 34.88
N CYS A 4 -6.71 43.58 33.92
CA CYS A 4 -6.46 43.40 32.49
C CYS A 4 -4.96 43.53 32.18
N CYS A 5 -4.44 42.73 31.25
CA CYS A 5 -3.32 43.14 30.40
C CYS A 5 -3.37 42.39 29.05
N SER A 6 -3.58 43.16 27.98
CA SER A 6 -3.34 42.73 26.61
C SER A 6 -2.10 43.43 26.07
N SER A 7 -1.34 42.65 25.29
CA SER A 7 -0.55 43.04 24.10
C SER A 7 0.88 43.56 24.24
N GLN A 8 1.66 43.14 23.21
CA GLN A 8 2.97 43.57 22.69
C GLN A 8 4.11 42.59 23.04
N THR A 9 4.99 42.16 22.13
CA THR A 9 5.35 42.63 20.77
C THR A 9 6.12 41.51 20.06
N ILE A 10 6.02 41.45 18.74
CA ILE A 10 6.96 40.75 17.86
C ILE A 10 8.33 41.44 17.95
N LEU A 11 9.39 40.67 18.15
CA LEU A 11 10.73 40.99 17.66
C LEU A 11 11.35 39.71 17.06
N ASP A 12 11.57 39.82 15.76
CA ASP A 12 12.48 39.04 14.92
C ASP A 12 13.91 39.55 15.20
N ASP A 13 14.89 38.66 15.43
CA ASP A 13 16.15 38.64 14.65
C ASP A 13 17.07 37.45 15.04
N THR A 14 17.50 36.80 13.97
CA THR A 14 18.50 35.77 13.65
C THR A 14 19.62 35.36 14.64
N VAL A 15 19.94 34.04 14.67
CA VAL A 15 21.31 33.49 14.44
C VAL A 15 21.19 32.07 13.88
N GLY A 16 21.79 31.85 12.70
CA GLY A 16 21.86 30.56 12.02
C GLY A 16 22.70 29.52 12.75
N ARG A 17 22.23 28.27 12.73
CA ARG A 17 23.03 27.09 13.00
C ARG A 17 22.56 25.97 12.07
N GLU A 18 23.36 25.72 11.04
CA GLU A 18 23.23 24.56 10.18
C GLU A 18 23.30 23.30 11.03
N GLY A 19 22.19 22.55 11.04
CA GLY A 19 22.04 21.27 11.72
C GLY A 19 21.12 20.40 10.88
N THR A 20 21.71 19.42 10.21
CA THR A 20 21.15 18.24 9.56
C THR A 20 19.63 18.03 9.70
N ALA A 21 18.94 18.09 8.56
CA ALA A 21 17.50 17.97 8.39
C ALA A 21 16.96 16.54 8.58
N ASP A 22 17.12 15.93 9.76
CA ASP A 22 16.56 14.60 10.03
C ASP A 22 15.85 14.44 11.38
N ASN A 23 15.54 15.53 12.10
CA ASN A 23 14.72 15.42 13.32
C ASN A 23 13.94 16.71 13.62
N LEU A 24 13.11 17.12 12.67
CA LEU A 24 12.06 18.10 12.95
C LEU A 24 10.89 17.36 13.61
N VAL A 25 10.86 17.32 14.94
CA VAL A 25 9.59 17.14 15.66
C VAL A 25 8.71 18.32 15.24
N PRO A 26 7.56 18.10 14.56
CA PRO A 26 6.76 19.20 14.05
C PRO A 26 6.26 20.04 15.23
N ARG A 27 6.69 21.31 15.29
CA ARG A 27 6.19 22.32 16.24
C ARG A 27 4.77 22.80 15.92
N GLY A 28 4.13 22.25 14.88
CA GLY A 28 2.74 22.49 14.55
C GLY A 28 1.87 21.41 15.18
N GLY A 29 0.88 21.81 15.97
CA GLY A 29 -0.02 20.92 16.70
C GLY A 29 -0.74 19.88 15.83
N ASN A 30 -1.41 18.93 16.50
CA ASN A 30 -2.19 17.87 15.87
C ASN A 30 -3.11 18.43 14.76
N LYS A 31 -3.06 17.84 13.57
CA LYS A 31 -3.96 18.20 12.49
C LYS A 31 -5.14 17.23 12.48
N PRO A 32 -6.36 17.69 12.16
CA PRO A 32 -7.50 16.80 12.06
C PRO A 32 -7.22 15.72 11.01
N PHE A 33 -7.77 14.54 11.26
CA PHE A 33 -7.72 13.39 10.40
C PHE A 33 -8.43 13.69 9.08
N THR A 34 -7.68 13.58 7.98
CA THR A 34 -8.19 13.81 6.64
C THR A 34 -8.09 12.55 5.78
N LYS A 35 -9.26 12.02 5.36
CA LYS A 35 -9.36 11.02 4.28
C LYS A 35 -9.51 11.66 2.90
N LYS A 36 -10.10 12.87 2.86
CA LYS A 36 -10.45 13.58 1.63
C LYS A 36 -9.19 14.16 0.99
N GLY A 37 -8.76 13.58 -0.14
CA GLY A 37 -7.63 14.07 -0.94
C GLY A 37 -6.54 13.03 -1.19
N VAL A 38 -6.51 11.93 -0.43
CA VAL A 38 -5.57 10.82 -0.68
C VAL A 38 -6.08 10.00 -1.86
N LYS A 39 -5.64 10.37 -3.07
CA LYS A 39 -5.89 9.59 -4.28
C LYS A 39 -4.68 8.71 -4.54
N TRP A 40 -4.91 7.41 -4.67
CA TRP A 40 -3.86 6.49 -5.07
C TRP A 40 -4.34 5.64 -6.25
N THR A 41 -3.39 5.31 -7.11
CA THR A 41 -3.56 4.39 -8.23
C THR A 41 -2.84 3.10 -7.85
N SER A 42 -3.53 1.97 -7.93
CA SER A 42 -2.83 0.69 -7.94
C SER A 42 -2.14 0.54 -9.29
N ASN A 43 -0.87 0.12 -9.27
CA ASN A 43 -0.10 -0.14 -10.50
C ASN A 43 -0.69 -1.31 -11.30
N ILE A 44 -1.44 -2.18 -10.63
CA ILE A 44 -2.20 -3.28 -11.23
C ILE A 44 -3.68 -2.99 -10.97
N PRO A 45 -4.55 -3.06 -11.99
CA PRO A 45 -5.97 -2.82 -11.77
C PRO A 45 -6.50 -3.85 -10.75
N ILE A 46 -7.10 -3.34 -9.69
CA ILE A 46 -7.48 -4.12 -8.50
C ILE A 46 -9.00 -4.16 -8.40
N ASN A 47 -9.56 -5.36 -8.16
CA ASN A 47 -10.98 -5.53 -7.91
C ASN A 47 -11.30 -5.25 -6.44
N GLN A 48 -12.56 -4.88 -6.15
CA GLN A 48 -13.00 -4.60 -4.77
C GLN A 48 -12.77 -5.76 -3.80
N ARG A 49 -13.01 -7.00 -4.26
CA ARG A 49 -12.72 -8.22 -3.49
C ARG A 49 -11.25 -8.30 -3.08
N ARG A 50 -10.36 -7.97 -4.01
CA ARG A 50 -8.92 -8.04 -3.79
C ARG A 50 -8.42 -6.96 -2.85
N LEU A 51 -8.92 -5.73 -3.02
CA LEU A 51 -8.63 -4.63 -2.10
C LEU A 51 -9.03 -4.98 -0.68
N LYS A 52 -10.23 -5.55 -0.49
CA LYS A 52 -10.71 -5.99 0.82
C LYS A 52 -9.79 -7.06 1.44
N MET A 53 -9.44 -8.09 0.69
CA MET A 53 -8.50 -9.13 1.17
C MET A 53 -7.15 -8.55 1.59
N GLN A 54 -6.61 -7.59 0.83
CA GLN A 54 -5.35 -6.94 1.15
C GLN A 54 -5.45 -6.07 2.42
N ARG A 55 -6.58 -5.39 2.61
CA ARG A 55 -6.86 -4.63 3.84
C ARG A 55 -6.94 -5.56 5.04
N ASP A 56 -7.72 -6.64 4.94
CA ASP A 56 -7.90 -7.59 6.02
C ASP A 56 -6.57 -8.25 6.43
N ALA A 57 -5.74 -8.65 5.46
CA ALA A 57 -4.41 -9.20 5.73
C ALA A 57 -3.49 -8.21 6.46
N PHE A 58 -3.55 -6.92 6.11
CA PHE A 58 -2.79 -5.89 6.81
C PHE A 58 -3.28 -5.73 8.26
N TRP A 59 -4.59 -5.63 8.46
CA TRP A 59 -5.16 -5.42 9.81
C TRP A 59 -4.99 -6.62 10.74
N ASP A 60 -4.92 -7.84 10.21
CA ASP A 60 -4.64 -9.06 10.97
C ASP A 60 -3.19 -9.10 11.46
N THR A 61 -2.26 -8.69 10.60
CA THR A 61 -0.83 -8.79 10.87
C THR A 61 -0.23 -7.58 11.58
N ALA A 62 -0.76 -6.37 11.36
CA ALA A 62 -0.21 -5.13 11.91
C ALA A 62 -0.02 -5.13 13.45
N PRO A 63 -0.95 -5.65 14.28
CA PRO A 63 -0.78 -5.72 15.73
C PRO A 63 0.35 -6.65 16.19
N SER A 64 0.79 -7.58 15.33
CA SER A 64 1.85 -8.54 15.66
C SER A 64 3.26 -7.97 15.47
N TYR A 65 3.41 -6.89 14.69
CA TYR A 65 4.71 -6.30 14.37
C TYR A 65 5.15 -5.24 15.37
N GLU A 66 4.26 -4.31 15.73
CA GLU A 66 4.62 -3.20 16.63
C GLU A 66 3.39 -2.52 17.24
N GLY A 67 3.54 -1.94 18.43
CA GLY A 67 2.51 -1.11 19.07
C GLY A 67 1.40 -1.86 19.81
N ARG A 68 0.48 -1.07 20.39
CA ARG A 68 -0.69 -1.55 21.14
C ARG A 68 -1.84 -1.97 20.21
N LEU A 69 -2.45 -3.13 20.50
CA LEU A 69 -3.59 -3.66 19.75
C LEU A 69 -4.79 -2.71 19.76
N GLU A 70 -5.02 -2.05 20.90
CA GLU A 70 -6.11 -1.10 21.11
C GLU A 70 -5.99 0.10 20.15
N ILE A 71 -4.77 0.57 19.91
CA ILE A 71 -4.49 1.65 18.97
C ILE A 71 -4.73 1.18 17.54
N TRP A 72 -4.29 -0.04 17.19
CA TRP A 72 -4.58 -0.62 15.87
C TRP A 72 -6.08 -0.80 15.61
N GLN A 73 -6.84 -1.23 16.63
CA GLN A 73 -8.29 -1.35 16.56
C GLN A 73 -8.95 0.02 16.36
N ALA A 74 -8.54 1.04 17.12
CA ALA A 74 -9.04 2.40 16.95
C ALA A 74 -8.73 2.96 15.53
N LEU A 75 -7.49 2.76 15.05
CA LEU A 75 -7.07 3.17 13.70
C LEU A 75 -7.90 2.46 12.62
N ARG A 76 -8.18 1.16 12.79
CA ARG A 76 -9.03 0.39 11.88
C ARG A 76 -10.45 0.97 11.85
N CYS A 77 -11.07 1.14 13.02
CA CYS A 77 -12.42 1.71 13.12
C CYS A 77 -12.50 3.12 12.51
N ALA A 78 -11.48 3.96 12.76
CA ALA A 78 -11.39 5.29 12.17
C ALA A 78 -11.24 5.21 10.64
N CYS A 79 -10.48 4.25 10.10
CA CYS A 79 -10.33 4.04 8.65
C CYS A 79 -11.59 3.48 7.98
N GLU A 80 -12.35 2.63 8.66
CA GLU A 80 -13.61 2.05 8.15
C GLU A 80 -14.80 3.00 8.25
N SER A 81 -14.76 3.98 9.15
CA SER A 81 -15.84 4.97 9.34
C SER A 81 -15.98 5.92 8.14
N GLU A 82 -17.15 5.99 7.50
CA GLU A 82 -17.38 6.93 6.39
C GLU A 82 -17.45 8.39 6.85
N ASP A 83 -17.95 8.62 8.07
CA ASP A 83 -18.04 9.95 8.67
C ASP A 83 -16.68 10.40 9.24
N LEU A 84 -16.23 11.58 8.81
CA LEU A 84 -15.01 12.20 9.27
C LEU A 84 -15.11 12.64 10.73
N ILE A 85 -16.30 13.05 11.20
CA ILE A 85 -16.50 13.50 12.58
C ILE A 85 -16.37 12.29 13.52
N LEU A 86 -17.05 11.19 13.19
CA LEU A 86 -16.90 9.92 13.92
C LEU A 86 -15.45 9.43 13.92
N ALA A 87 -14.81 9.42 12.74
CA ALA A 87 -13.43 8.96 12.64
C ALA A 87 -12.48 9.83 13.48
N GLN A 88 -12.65 11.15 13.46
CA GLN A 88 -11.89 12.07 14.31
C GLN A 88 -12.13 11.79 15.80
N ALA A 89 -13.38 11.58 16.20
CA ALA A 89 -13.72 11.26 17.59
C ALA A 89 -13.06 9.97 18.07
N ILE A 90 -12.96 8.94 17.20
CA ILE A 90 -12.25 7.69 17.51
C ILE A 90 -10.76 7.97 17.72
N ILE A 91 -10.12 8.72 16.81
CA ILE A 91 -8.69 9.10 16.91
C ILE A 91 -8.41 9.90 18.20
N ASP A 92 -9.25 10.88 18.51
CA ASP A 92 -9.12 11.72 19.70
C ASP A 92 -9.34 10.91 20.98
N SER A 93 -10.31 9.98 20.98
CA SER A 93 -10.59 9.11 22.13
C SER A 93 -9.45 8.12 22.43
N ALA A 94 -8.69 7.75 21.42
CA ALA A 94 -7.52 6.88 21.54
C ALA A 94 -6.22 7.67 21.77
N ASN A 95 -6.29 8.99 21.97
CA ASN A 95 -5.15 9.88 22.18
C ASN A 95 -4.09 9.82 21.06
N ILE A 96 -4.52 9.53 19.84
CA ILE A 96 -3.64 9.41 18.67
C ILE A 96 -3.40 10.80 18.08
N THR A 97 -2.13 11.15 17.89
CA THR A 97 -1.70 12.41 17.29
C THR A 97 -1.24 12.20 15.84
N ILE A 98 -1.78 13.01 14.91
CA ILE A 98 -1.46 12.99 13.49
C ILE A 98 -0.88 14.36 13.09
N PRO A 99 0.46 14.55 13.15
CA PRO A 99 1.06 15.86 12.88
C PRO A 99 0.84 16.35 11.45
N THR A 100 0.71 15.43 10.50
CA THR A 100 0.50 15.73 9.08
C THR A 100 -0.98 15.77 8.70
N GLY A 101 -1.89 15.25 9.53
CA GLY A 101 -3.30 15.02 9.23
C GLY A 101 -3.59 13.79 8.34
N ASN A 102 -2.53 13.16 7.82
CA ASN A 102 -2.59 11.94 7.02
C ASN A 102 -1.91 10.77 7.73
N LEU A 103 -2.65 9.65 7.87
CA LEU A 103 -2.18 8.42 8.50
C LEU A 103 -1.02 7.74 7.74
N THR A 104 -0.84 8.02 6.46
CA THR A 104 0.28 7.46 5.66
C THR A 104 1.63 8.02 6.07
N ASN A 105 1.67 9.25 6.59
CA ASN A 105 2.90 9.89 7.04
C ASN A 105 3.33 9.41 8.44
N GLY A 106 2.51 8.56 9.06
CA GLY A 106 2.68 8.08 10.42
C GLY A 106 1.85 8.90 11.42
N CYS A 107 1.20 8.20 12.33
CA CYS A 107 0.57 8.76 13.52
C CYS A 107 1.27 8.23 14.77
N TYR A 108 1.05 8.92 15.90
CA TYR A 108 1.74 8.66 17.15
C TYR A 108 0.73 8.46 18.27
N ASP A 109 1.02 7.51 19.13
CA ASP A 109 0.28 7.29 20.38
C ASP A 109 0.88 8.16 21.52
N GLU A 110 0.20 8.25 22.66
CA GLU A 110 0.62 8.99 23.86
C GLU A 110 2.00 8.54 24.38
N LEU A 111 2.35 7.26 24.14
CA LEU A 111 3.64 6.67 24.51
C LEU A 111 4.74 6.93 23.48
N GLY A 112 4.43 7.61 22.37
CA GLY A 112 5.37 7.89 21.29
C GLY A 112 5.56 6.78 20.27
N ASN A 113 4.79 5.68 20.37
CA ASN A 113 4.79 4.62 19.37
C ASN A 113 4.29 5.16 18.01
N ARG A 114 5.01 4.85 16.93
CA ARG A 114 4.68 5.33 15.58
C ARG A 114 3.95 4.25 14.78
N TYR A 115 2.79 4.61 14.24
CA TYR A 115 1.94 3.73 13.44
C TYR A 115 1.86 4.25 12.01
N VAL A 116 2.17 3.42 11.03
CA VAL A 116 2.12 3.78 9.60
C VAL A 116 1.08 2.92 8.91
N ILE A 117 0.05 3.57 8.34
CA ILE A 117 -1.03 2.88 7.64
C ILE A 117 -0.88 3.09 6.14
N PRO A 118 -0.83 2.01 5.33
CA PRO A 118 -0.79 2.12 3.89
C PRO A 118 -2.03 2.81 3.29
N VAL A 119 -1.84 3.52 2.18
CA VAL A 119 -2.90 4.24 1.45
C VAL A 119 -4.13 3.37 1.13
N TYR A 120 -3.90 2.10 0.81
CA TYR A 120 -4.97 1.15 0.43
C TYR A 120 -5.89 0.77 1.60
N CYS A 121 -5.47 1.00 2.84
CA CYS A 121 -6.31 0.80 4.02
C CYS A 121 -7.20 2.01 4.32
N ILE A 122 -6.87 3.18 3.77
CA ILE A 122 -7.50 4.46 4.12
C ILE A 122 -8.51 4.89 3.05
N VAL A 123 -8.17 4.72 1.77
CA VAL A 123 -9.02 5.14 0.64
C VAL A 123 -9.02 4.05 -0.44
N GLU A 124 -10.09 3.98 -1.22
CA GLU A 124 -10.16 3.13 -2.42
C GLU A 124 -9.28 3.68 -3.56
N PRO A 125 -8.69 2.82 -4.41
CA PRO A 125 -7.90 3.27 -5.54
C PRO A 125 -8.81 3.87 -6.62
N VAL A 126 -8.27 4.83 -7.38
CA VAL A 126 -9.02 5.41 -8.52
C VAL A 126 -9.25 4.40 -9.65
N ASN A 127 -8.38 3.38 -9.75
CA ASN A 127 -8.43 2.31 -10.76
C ASN A 127 -9.16 1.06 -10.21
N LEU A 128 -10.23 1.25 -9.43
CA LEU A 128 -11.01 0.14 -8.88
C LEU A 128 -11.92 -0.46 -9.98
N ILE A 129 -11.66 -1.71 -10.36
CA ILE A 129 -12.59 -2.45 -11.24
C ILE A 129 -13.79 -2.87 -10.39
N LYS A 130 -14.95 -2.27 -10.67
CA LYS A 130 -16.24 -2.73 -10.15
C LYS A 130 -16.75 -3.80 -11.12
N GLU A 131 -16.98 -5.02 -10.64
CA GLU A 131 -17.51 -6.16 -11.43
C GLU A 131 -19.00 -5.95 -11.79
N SER A 132 -19.37 -4.78 -12.33
CA SER A 132 -20.75 -4.42 -12.68
C SER A 132 -20.80 -3.59 -13.97
N ASP A 133 -20.42 -4.19 -15.09
CA ASP A 133 -20.87 -3.76 -16.43
C ASP A 133 -21.48 -4.97 -17.16
N SER A 134 -22.55 -5.50 -16.60
CA SER A 134 -23.55 -6.28 -17.33
C SER A 134 -24.93 -5.83 -16.85
N GLU A 135 -25.58 -5.00 -17.65
CA GLU A 135 -26.87 -4.36 -17.36
C GLU A 135 -28.01 -5.39 -17.13
N GLY A 136 -28.86 -5.14 -16.13
CA GLY A 136 -30.16 -5.80 -16.02
C GLY A 136 -30.87 -5.71 -14.67
N GLY A 137 -31.76 -4.72 -14.52
CA GLY A 137 -33.03 -4.92 -13.79
C GLY A 137 -33.12 -4.52 -12.31
N THR A 138 -33.60 -3.28 -12.10
CA THR A 138 -34.50 -2.82 -11.02
C THR A 138 -34.97 -3.83 -9.95
N SER A 139 -34.73 -3.53 -8.67
CA SER A 139 -35.81 -3.21 -7.70
C SER A 139 -35.25 -2.88 -6.32
N SER A 140 -35.64 -1.71 -5.84
CA SER A 140 -35.69 -1.35 -4.42
C SER A 140 -36.51 -2.35 -3.62
N HIS A 141 -36.08 -2.72 -2.41
CA HIS A 141 -36.92 -2.75 -1.20
C HIS A 141 -36.05 -2.76 0.08
N GLN A 142 -36.57 -2.03 1.08
CA GLN A 142 -36.03 -1.76 2.41
C GLN A 142 -36.36 -2.89 3.41
N ALA A 143 -35.71 -2.83 4.59
CA ALA A 143 -36.08 -3.42 5.89
C ALA A 143 -35.92 -4.95 5.99
N ASP A 144 -35.55 -5.59 7.11
CA ASP A 144 -35.47 -5.23 8.53
C ASP A 144 -34.53 -6.23 9.26
N ASP A 145 -34.04 -5.80 10.42
CA ASP A 145 -33.64 -6.54 11.64
C ASP A 145 -33.47 -8.08 11.64
N ASN A 146 -32.35 -8.59 12.18
CA ASN A 146 -32.35 -9.38 13.42
C ASN A 146 -30.95 -9.70 13.97
N MET A 147 -30.86 -9.57 15.30
CA MET A 147 -29.83 -9.89 16.28
C MET A 147 -29.51 -11.40 16.36
N ASP A 148 -28.25 -11.79 16.52
CA ASP A 148 -27.71 -12.40 17.75
C ASP A 148 -26.39 -13.18 17.54
N SER A 149 -25.55 -13.03 18.56
CA SER A 149 -24.25 -13.61 18.82
C SER A 149 -24.17 -15.15 18.82
N LYS A 150 -23.07 -15.71 18.31
CA LYS A 150 -22.24 -16.64 19.11
C LYS A 150 -20.89 -16.98 18.49
N LEU A 151 -19.92 -17.02 19.40
CA LEU A 151 -18.50 -17.22 19.27
C LEU A 151 -18.10 -18.67 18.90
N LEU A 152 -17.00 -18.75 18.13
CA LEU A 152 -15.84 -19.66 18.24
C LEU A 152 -16.06 -21.16 18.46
N SER A 153 -15.54 -21.96 17.52
CA SER A 153 -14.72 -23.13 17.87
C SER A 153 -13.72 -23.49 16.77
N GLU A 154 -12.45 -23.48 17.13
CA GLU A 154 -11.29 -24.04 16.42
C GLU A 154 -11.46 -25.55 16.12
N SER A 155 -10.89 -26.00 14.99
CA SER A 155 -9.79 -26.98 14.93
C SER A 155 -9.81 -27.85 13.68
N ALA A 156 -8.75 -27.70 12.88
CA ALA A 156 -8.03 -28.70 12.08
C ALA A 156 -8.80 -29.87 11.44
N ALA A 157 -8.89 -29.88 10.10
CA ALA A 157 -8.12 -30.80 9.25
C ALA A 157 -8.55 -30.72 7.78
N SER A 158 -7.64 -30.22 6.94
CA SER A 158 -7.27 -30.73 5.61
C SER A 158 -8.30 -31.57 4.83
N VAL A 159 -8.92 -31.00 3.79
CA VAL A 159 -9.06 -31.64 2.47
C VAL A 159 -9.08 -30.57 1.38
N THR A 160 -8.13 -30.71 0.46
CA THR A 160 -8.00 -30.10 -0.86
C THR A 160 -9.17 -30.44 -1.78
N THR A 161 -9.76 -29.42 -2.42
CA THR A 161 -10.28 -29.51 -3.81
C THR A 161 -10.18 -28.13 -4.49
N THR A 162 -9.19 -28.03 -5.37
CA THR A 162 -9.23 -27.48 -6.76
C THR A 162 -10.37 -26.54 -7.15
N ASP A 163 -10.00 -25.30 -7.50
CA ASP A 163 -10.25 -24.60 -8.79
C ASP A 163 -10.38 -23.08 -8.55
N ASP A 164 -9.96 -22.18 -9.42
CA ASP A 164 -8.73 -22.04 -10.19
C ASP A 164 -8.67 -20.53 -10.52
N ASN A 165 -7.45 -20.03 -10.71
CA ASN A 165 -7.11 -18.70 -11.22
C ASN A 165 -7.04 -17.49 -10.24
N THR A 166 -5.86 -16.86 -10.27
CA THR A 166 -5.52 -15.46 -9.87
C THR A 166 -5.25 -15.12 -8.40
N PHE A 167 -4.08 -15.48 -7.86
CA PHE A 167 -3.29 -14.52 -7.06
C PHE A 167 -1.81 -14.90 -6.85
N TYR A 168 -0.98 -14.79 -7.89
CA TYR A 168 0.48 -14.91 -7.74
C TYR A 168 1.22 -13.81 -8.51
N ASP A 169 0.72 -12.58 -8.50
CA ASP A 169 1.53 -11.44 -8.96
C ASP A 169 2.67 -11.20 -7.97
N HIS A 170 3.89 -11.46 -8.42
CA HIS A 170 5.14 -11.23 -7.71
C HIS A 170 5.81 -9.98 -8.28
N ASN A 171 6.37 -9.13 -7.41
CA ASN A 171 7.14 -7.97 -7.83
C ASN A 171 8.60 -8.36 -8.02
N LEU A 172 9.02 -8.56 -9.26
CA LEU A 172 10.38 -8.90 -9.61
C LEU A 172 11.22 -7.64 -9.78
N THR A 173 12.39 -7.59 -9.13
CA THR A 173 13.33 -6.48 -9.31
C THR A 173 14.29 -6.82 -10.44
N VAL A 174 14.26 -6.03 -11.50
CA VAL A 174 15.12 -6.15 -12.68
C VAL A 174 16.14 -5.02 -12.68
N ARG A 175 17.42 -5.36 -12.56
CA ARG A 175 18.53 -4.41 -12.64
C ARG A 175 19.01 -4.26 -14.08
N LEU A 176 18.91 -3.05 -14.61
CA LEU A 176 19.41 -2.72 -15.94
C LEU A 176 20.93 -2.52 -15.92
N SER A 177 21.64 -3.14 -16.86
CA SER A 177 23.09 -3.02 -16.95
C SER A 177 23.58 -1.66 -17.49
N ASN A 178 22.73 -0.90 -18.18
CA ASN A 178 23.10 0.37 -18.82
C ASN A 178 23.32 1.50 -17.80
N HIS A 179 22.47 1.56 -16.77
CA HIS A 179 22.45 2.64 -15.77
C HIS A 179 22.50 2.12 -14.33
N ALA A 180 22.70 0.81 -14.12
CA ALA A 180 22.61 0.15 -12.82
C ALA A 180 21.30 0.47 -12.05
N LYS A 181 20.23 0.76 -12.81
CA LYS A 181 18.93 1.15 -12.29
C LYS A 181 18.09 -0.09 -12.01
N ASP A 182 17.45 -0.12 -10.85
CA ASP A 182 16.53 -1.19 -10.45
C ASP A 182 15.10 -0.83 -10.85
N VAL A 183 14.48 -1.66 -11.68
CA VAL A 183 13.11 -1.53 -12.17
C VAL A 183 12.27 -2.64 -11.56
N ARG A 184 11.14 -2.30 -10.94
CA ARG A 184 10.23 -3.29 -10.35
C ARG A 184 9.13 -3.62 -11.35
N ILE A 185 9.01 -4.89 -11.72
CA ILE A 185 8.00 -5.37 -12.67
C ILE A 185 7.12 -6.39 -11.97
N SER A 186 5.81 -6.15 -12.00
CA SER A 186 4.82 -7.10 -11.50
C SER A 186 4.60 -8.20 -12.54
N VAL A 187 4.89 -9.44 -12.14
CA VAL A 187 4.80 -10.62 -12.99
C VAL A 187 4.10 -11.77 -12.29
N ASN A 188 3.33 -12.54 -13.05
CA ASN A 188 2.72 -13.76 -12.55
C ASN A 188 3.66 -14.95 -12.81
N LEU A 189 4.39 -15.39 -11.77
CA LEU A 189 5.40 -16.44 -11.91
C LEU A 189 4.86 -17.72 -12.55
N LYS A 190 3.59 -18.09 -12.29
CA LYS A 190 3.01 -19.36 -12.77
C LYS A 190 2.60 -19.33 -14.25
N GLN A 191 2.26 -18.16 -14.78
CA GLN A 191 1.66 -18.03 -16.12
C GLN A 191 2.59 -17.35 -17.12
N GLU A 192 3.50 -16.49 -16.66
CA GLU A 192 4.32 -15.65 -17.53
C GLU A 192 5.69 -16.28 -17.86
N THR A 193 6.24 -15.85 -19.00
CA THR A 193 7.56 -16.24 -19.50
C THR A 193 8.52 -15.05 -19.50
N ILE A 194 9.81 -15.34 -19.69
CA ILE A 194 10.83 -14.30 -19.86
C ILE A 194 10.54 -13.42 -21.08
N GLY A 195 9.97 -13.98 -22.16
CA GLY A 195 9.52 -13.19 -23.30
C GLY A 195 8.45 -12.14 -22.95
N THR A 196 7.48 -12.49 -22.08
CA THR A 196 6.49 -11.52 -21.59
C THR A 196 7.11 -10.48 -20.64
N LEU A 197 8.06 -10.90 -19.80
CA LEU A 197 8.81 -9.98 -18.92
C LEU A 197 9.62 -8.97 -19.74
N ARG A 198 10.23 -9.40 -20.86
CA ARG A 198 10.92 -8.51 -21.81
C ARG A 198 10.01 -7.42 -22.32
N GLN A 199 8.81 -7.79 -22.75
CA GLN A 199 7.84 -6.84 -23.29
C GLN A 199 7.38 -5.83 -22.23
N LYS A 200 7.16 -6.29 -21.00
CA LYS A 200 6.85 -5.42 -19.85
C LYS A 200 8.01 -4.48 -19.52
N LEU A 201 9.25 -4.95 -19.57
CA LEU A 201 10.44 -4.11 -19.36
C LEU A 201 10.56 -3.02 -20.43
N CYS A 202 10.36 -3.37 -21.71
CA CYS A 202 10.36 -2.42 -22.82
C CYS A 202 9.25 -1.36 -22.66
N ALA A 203 8.04 -1.77 -22.27
CA ALA A 203 6.94 -0.84 -22.02
C ALA A 203 7.21 0.10 -20.84
N ASN A 204 7.91 -0.37 -19.81
CA ASN A 204 8.20 0.42 -18.61
C ASN A 204 9.34 1.44 -18.80
N GLU A 205 10.39 1.07 -19.55
CA GLU A 205 11.55 1.95 -19.81
C GLU A 205 11.45 2.70 -21.15
N GLU A 206 10.30 2.64 -21.83
CA GLU A 206 10.04 3.29 -23.13
C GLU A 206 11.09 2.89 -24.20
N LEU A 207 11.55 1.64 -24.14
CA LEU A 207 12.51 1.10 -25.09
C LEU A 207 11.78 0.56 -26.31
N ASP A 208 12.14 1.05 -27.48
CA ASP A 208 11.59 0.52 -28.73
C ASP A 208 12.07 -0.92 -28.95
N GLY A 209 11.14 -1.88 -28.93
CA GLY A 209 11.43 -3.31 -29.07
C GLY A 209 12.01 -3.68 -30.44
N GLN A 210 11.97 -2.76 -31.40
CA GLN A 210 12.56 -2.90 -32.72
C GLN A 210 14.05 -2.53 -32.73
N GLU A 211 14.46 -1.54 -31.93
CA GLU A 211 15.86 -1.08 -31.83
C GLU A 211 16.64 -1.75 -30.69
N PHE A 212 15.98 -2.23 -29.64
CA PHE A 212 16.68 -2.81 -28.49
C PHE A 212 16.32 -4.29 -28.25
N ASN A 213 17.31 -5.05 -27.79
CA ASN A 213 17.18 -6.42 -27.30
C ASN A 213 17.58 -6.45 -25.83
N ALA A 214 16.71 -6.96 -24.97
CA ALA A 214 17.03 -7.19 -23.57
C ALA A 214 17.24 -8.69 -23.31
N ARG A 215 18.42 -9.05 -22.80
CA ARG A 215 18.78 -10.39 -22.36
C ARG A 215 18.75 -10.46 -20.84
N PHE A 216 18.10 -11.49 -20.30
CA PHE A 216 17.95 -11.65 -18.86
C PHE A 216 18.96 -12.68 -18.32
N PHE A 217 19.54 -12.36 -17.16
CA PHE A 217 20.49 -13.20 -16.45
C PHE A 217 20.07 -13.35 -15.00
N PHE A 218 20.01 -14.60 -14.53
CA PHE A 218 19.67 -14.93 -13.16
C PHE A 218 20.68 -15.94 -12.62
N LEU A 219 21.31 -15.64 -11.48
CA LEU A 219 22.35 -16.47 -10.85
C LEU A 219 23.45 -16.91 -11.83
N GLY A 220 23.81 -16.04 -12.80
CA GLY A 220 24.82 -16.31 -13.82
C GLY A 220 24.36 -17.17 -15.00
N ARG A 221 23.07 -17.54 -15.07
CA ARG A 221 22.47 -18.24 -16.22
C ARG A 221 21.70 -17.25 -17.09
N MET A 222 21.93 -17.31 -18.41
CA MET A 222 21.09 -16.60 -19.36
C MET A 222 19.72 -17.29 -19.42
N LEU A 223 18.66 -16.51 -19.43
CA LEU A 223 17.30 -17.00 -19.55
C LEU A 223 16.79 -16.73 -20.97
N ASP A 224 16.33 -17.78 -21.64
CA ASP A 224 15.72 -17.70 -22.96
C ASP A 224 14.25 -17.25 -22.86
N ASP A 225 13.71 -16.69 -23.93
CA ASP A 225 12.35 -16.16 -23.98
C ASP A 225 11.26 -17.20 -23.69
N ASP A 226 11.49 -18.46 -24.07
CA ASP A 226 10.62 -19.62 -23.81
C ASP A 226 10.65 -20.08 -22.34
N THR A 227 11.61 -19.58 -21.54
CA THR A 227 11.74 -19.95 -20.14
C THR A 227 10.56 -19.38 -19.36
N LYS A 228 9.87 -20.25 -18.61
CA LYS A 228 8.79 -19.83 -17.71
C LYS A 228 9.37 -19.22 -16.45
N LEU A 229 8.75 -18.15 -15.96
CA LEU A 229 9.17 -17.51 -14.71
C LEU A 229 9.03 -18.45 -13.50
N ALA A 230 8.12 -19.43 -13.55
CA ALA A 230 7.95 -20.45 -12.50
C ALA A 230 9.12 -21.42 -12.39
N ASP A 231 9.82 -21.67 -13.50
CA ASP A 231 10.98 -22.57 -13.50
C ASP A 231 12.19 -21.89 -12.84
N VAL A 232 12.22 -20.57 -12.93
CA VAL A 232 13.21 -19.73 -12.27
C VAL A 232 12.74 -19.48 -10.84
N LYS A 233 13.42 -20.09 -9.87
CA LYS A 233 13.10 -19.97 -8.44
C LYS A 233 13.41 -18.58 -7.91
N PHE A 234 12.57 -17.60 -8.26
CA PHE A 234 12.65 -16.26 -7.74
C PHE A 234 12.17 -16.24 -6.28
N GLU A 235 13.09 -15.97 -5.37
CA GLU A 235 12.81 -15.69 -3.96
C GLU A 235 12.65 -14.19 -3.72
N GLU A 236 11.97 -13.84 -2.64
CA GLU A 236 11.73 -12.45 -2.27
C GLU A 236 13.06 -11.72 -2.03
N GLY A 237 13.25 -10.58 -2.70
CA GLY A 237 14.50 -9.79 -2.64
C GLY A 237 15.58 -10.17 -3.64
N GLN A 238 15.37 -11.19 -4.48
CA GLN A 238 16.30 -11.49 -5.56
C GLN A 238 16.19 -10.50 -6.73
N VAL A 239 17.33 -10.28 -7.39
CA VAL A 239 17.45 -9.32 -8.50
C VAL A 239 17.78 -10.07 -9.78
N LEU A 240 16.98 -9.82 -10.82
CA LEU A 240 17.23 -10.29 -12.17
C LEU A 240 18.06 -9.24 -12.92
N GLN A 241 19.14 -9.63 -13.58
CA GLN A 241 19.94 -8.69 -14.36
C GLN A 241 19.46 -8.66 -15.80
N ALA A 242 19.19 -7.47 -16.34
CA ALA A 242 18.83 -7.26 -17.74
C ALA A 242 19.94 -6.50 -18.48
N LEU A 243 20.47 -7.13 -19.51
CA LEU A 243 21.44 -6.55 -20.44
C LEU A 243 20.69 -6.02 -21.66
N ILE A 244 20.70 -4.70 -21.84
CA ILE A 244 20.10 -4.05 -23.00
C ILE A 244 21.19 -3.86 -24.07
N THR A 245 20.96 -4.37 -25.27
CA THR A 245 21.83 -4.22 -26.44
C THR A 245 21.04 -3.67 -27.61
N GLU A 246 21.61 -2.75 -28.39
CA GLU A 246 21.00 -2.27 -29.63
C GLU A 246 21.02 -3.39 -30.70
N LYS A 247 19.92 -3.56 -31.42
CA LYS A 247 19.81 -4.43 -32.59
C LYS A 247 20.31 -3.64 -33.80
N SER A 248 21.52 -3.94 -34.27
CA SER A 248 22.03 -3.44 -35.56
C SER A 248 21.27 -3.99 -36.76
#